data_AF-A0A2S8FZP7-F1
#
_entry.id   AF-A0A2S8FZP7-F1
#
_cell.length_a   1.000
_cell.length_b   1.000
_cell.length_c   1.000
_cell.angle_alpha   90.00
_cell.angle_beta   90.00
_cell.angle_gamma   90.00
#
_symmetry.space_group_name_H-M   'P 1'
#
loop_
_entity.id
_entity.type
_entity.pdbx_description
1 polymer ?
#
loop_
_entity_poly.entity_id
_entity_poly.type
_entity_poly.pdbx_seq_one_letter_code
_entity_poly.pdbx_strand_id
1 'polypeptide(L)'
;MFWKKPKERPECRCYCGGIERLVKDRRSPLRYSVELASYYLQAASRKFLVTHCPMCGSMVRFAWTPLELSEEQQALLKQLQDEVTTAEQIEPKFGPPNAVGNLNQEMGSGRGLPEGTVVCQRTWTYCYAVPFATICISELNDGSLSWIYASI
;
A
#
# COMPACT_ATOMS: atom_id res chain seq x y z
N MET A 1 -8.42 -7.84 -9.55
CA MET A 1 -8.84 -6.69 -10.40
C MET A 1 -7.63 -5.78 -10.57
N PHE A 2 -7.00 -5.76 -11.74
CA PHE A 2 -5.83 -4.89 -12.01
C PHE A 2 -6.34 -3.53 -12.49
N TRP A 3 -6.08 -2.48 -11.72
CA TRP A 3 -6.59 -1.14 -11.97
C TRP A 3 -5.76 -0.42 -13.05
N LYS A 4 -6.40 0.41 -13.88
CA LYS A 4 -5.73 1.21 -14.93
C LYS A 4 -5.31 2.59 -14.38
N LYS A 5 -4.21 3.13 -14.92
CA LYS A 5 -3.69 4.47 -14.60
C LYS A 5 -4.73 5.56 -14.80
N PRO A 6 -5.08 6.35 -13.77
CA PRO A 6 -5.82 7.57 -13.99
C PRO A 6 -4.96 8.53 -14.83
N LYS A 7 -5.56 9.15 -15.86
CA LYS A 7 -4.89 10.07 -16.79
C LYS A 7 -4.49 11.41 -16.13
N GLU A 8 -4.97 11.65 -14.92
CA GLU A 8 -4.73 12.86 -14.13
C GLU A 8 -4.20 12.47 -12.75
N ARG A 9 -3.51 13.41 -12.07
CA ARG A 9 -2.95 13.18 -10.72
C ARG A 9 -4.05 12.65 -9.81
N PRO A 10 -4.00 11.38 -9.38
CA PRO A 10 -4.89 10.95 -8.33
C PRO A 10 -4.40 11.66 -7.06
N GLU A 11 -5.30 12.43 -6.46
CA GLU A 11 -4.94 13.52 -5.56
C GLU A 11 -4.30 12.97 -4.29
N CYS A 12 -2.97 12.93 -4.27
CA CYS A 12 -2.22 12.58 -3.09
C CYS A 12 -2.37 13.75 -2.11
N ARG A 13 -3.38 13.71 -1.25
CA ARG A 13 -3.70 14.83 -0.37
C ARG A 13 -3.14 14.63 1.02
N CYS A 14 -2.50 15.67 1.54
CA CYS A 14 -2.36 15.82 2.97
C CYS A 14 -3.65 16.41 3.52
N TYR A 15 -4.07 15.95 4.70
CA TYR A 15 -5.23 16.51 5.40
C TYR A 15 -5.14 18.04 5.58
N CYS A 16 -3.95 18.58 5.87
CA CYS A 16 -3.76 20.02 6.11
C CYS A 16 -3.48 20.84 4.83
N GLY A 17 -3.38 20.20 3.66
CA GLY A 17 -3.00 20.88 2.41
C GLY A 17 -1.56 21.44 2.41
N GLY A 18 -0.73 21.09 3.40
CA GLY A 18 0.61 21.65 3.58
C GLY A 18 1.62 21.11 2.58
N ILE A 19 1.50 19.83 2.22
CA ILE A 19 2.45 19.18 1.32
C ILE A 19 2.27 19.69 -0.14
N GLU A 20 1.03 19.95 -0.53
CA GLU A 20 0.64 20.51 -1.82
C GLU A 20 1.14 21.94 -1.98
N ARG A 21 1.10 22.72 -0.88
CA ARG A 21 1.69 24.06 -0.83
C ARG A 21 3.22 23.99 -0.98
N LEU A 22 3.88 23.09 -0.27
CA LEU A 22 5.33 22.89 -0.36
C LEU A 22 5.78 22.42 -1.75
N VAL A 23 5.00 21.59 -2.46
CA VAL A 23 5.36 21.17 -3.83
C VAL A 23 5.22 22.31 -4.84
N LYS A 24 4.30 23.25 -4.61
CA LYS A 24 4.12 24.43 -5.47
C LYS A 24 5.19 25.50 -5.22
N ASP A 25 5.83 25.49 -4.06
CA ASP A 25 6.94 26.39 -3.76
C ASP A 25 8.23 25.94 -4.46
N ARG A 26 8.79 26.82 -5.30
CA ARG A 26 10.03 26.55 -6.04
C ARG A 26 11.25 26.39 -5.12
N ARG A 27 11.24 27.02 -3.94
CA ARG A 27 12.34 26.96 -2.97
C ARG A 27 12.33 25.67 -2.15
N SER A 28 11.17 25.04 -2.04
CA SER A 28 11.04 23.74 -1.40
C SER A 28 11.81 22.67 -2.20
N PRO A 29 12.53 21.75 -1.56
CA PRO A 29 13.13 20.57 -2.21
C PRO A 29 12.10 19.46 -2.50
N LEU A 30 10.86 19.63 -2.05
CA LEU A 30 9.80 18.64 -2.18
C LEU A 30 9.22 18.62 -3.60
N ARG A 31 9.10 17.43 -4.18
CA ARG A 31 8.54 17.22 -5.52
C ARG A 31 7.49 16.11 -5.49
N TYR A 32 6.60 16.14 -6.46
CA TYR A 32 5.63 15.07 -6.69
C TYR A 32 6.00 14.32 -7.97
N SER A 33 6.12 13.00 -7.89
CA SER A 33 6.34 12.13 -9.05
C SER A 33 4.99 11.59 -9.47
N VAL A 34 4.57 11.90 -10.70
CA VAL A 34 3.36 11.30 -11.27
C VAL A 34 3.58 9.81 -11.51
N GLU A 35 4.80 9.43 -11.92
CA GLU A 35 5.17 8.03 -12.17
C GLU A 35 5.08 7.17 -10.90
N LEU A 36 5.56 7.70 -9.77
CA LEU A 36 5.57 6.98 -8.49
C LEU A 36 4.34 7.27 -7.63
N ALA A 37 3.40 8.09 -8.14
CA ALA A 37 2.30 8.73 -7.42
C ALA A 37 2.65 9.16 -5.97
N SER A 38 3.83 9.73 -5.77
CA SER A 38 4.38 9.98 -4.44
C SER A 38 5.15 11.28 -4.33
N TYR A 39 5.22 11.77 -3.10
CA TYR A 39 6.03 12.92 -2.72
C TYR A 39 7.43 12.47 -2.34
N TYR A 40 8.44 13.19 -2.82
CA TYR A 40 9.82 12.91 -2.51
C TYR A 40 10.63 14.19 -2.32
N LEU A 41 11.67 14.11 -1.51
CA LEU A 41 12.72 15.13 -1.42
C LEU A 41 13.81 14.79 -2.44
N GLN A 42 14.10 15.72 -3.34
CA GLN A 42 15.21 15.60 -4.28
C GLN A 42 16.47 16.18 -3.62
N ALA A 43 17.42 15.31 -3.25
CA ALA A 43 18.79 15.69 -2.92
C ALA A 43 19.71 15.31 -4.09
N ALA A 44 20.84 16.01 -4.26
CA ALA A 44 21.76 15.94 -5.41
C ALA A 44 21.75 14.64 -6.24
N SER A 45 21.92 13.47 -5.61
CA SER A 45 21.91 12.15 -6.26
C SER A 45 20.87 11.17 -5.69
N ARG A 46 19.99 11.58 -4.78
CA ARG A 46 19.07 10.70 -4.04
C ARG A 46 17.66 11.26 -3.97
N LYS A 47 16.67 10.37 -4.04
CA LYS A 47 15.27 10.69 -3.77
C LYS A 47 14.87 10.03 -2.46
N PHE A 48 14.25 10.81 -1.57
CA PHE A 48 13.73 10.30 -0.30
C PHE A 48 12.21 10.39 -0.32
N LEU A 49 11.53 9.25 -0.14
CA LEU A 49 10.08 9.19 -0.08
C LEU A 49 9.56 9.94 1.16
N VAL A 50 8.50 10.73 0.98
CA VAL A 50 7.83 11.47 2.06
C VAL A 50 6.49 10.81 2.35
N THR A 51 6.45 10.03 3.43
CA THR A 51 5.25 9.30 3.88
C THR A 51 4.38 10.11 4.85
N HIS A 52 4.93 11.16 5.46
CA HIS A 52 4.23 12.02 6.42
C HIS A 52 4.42 13.48 6.06
N CYS A 53 3.39 14.29 6.30
CA CYS A 53 3.47 15.72 6.03
C CYS A 53 4.38 16.40 7.06
N PRO A 54 5.41 17.14 6.63
CA PRO A 54 6.31 17.82 7.56
C PRO A 54 5.64 18.96 8.33
N MET A 55 4.46 19.42 7.88
CA MET A 55 3.74 20.53 8.50
C MET A 55 2.81 20.11 9.63
N CYS A 56 2.18 18.94 9.53
CA CYS A 56 1.14 18.50 10.48
C CYS A 56 1.32 17.06 10.98
N GLY A 57 2.36 16.35 10.54
CA GLY A 57 2.63 14.97 10.93
C GLY A 57 1.65 13.94 10.35
N SER A 58 0.58 14.35 9.67
CA SER A 58 -0.39 13.41 9.09
C SER A 58 0.25 12.58 7.98
N MET A 59 -0.10 11.29 7.93
CA MET A 59 0.29 10.41 6.83
C MET A 59 -0.23 10.98 5.51
N VAL A 60 0.67 11.06 4.52
CA VAL A 60 0.32 11.55 3.19
C VAL A 60 -0.35 10.40 2.45
N ARG A 61 -1.60 10.60 2.04
CA ARG A 61 -2.30 9.59 1.26
C ARG A 61 -1.68 9.55 -0.11
N PHE A 62 -0.95 8.48 -0.41
CA PHE A 62 -0.59 8.16 -1.77
C PHE A 62 -1.86 7.70 -2.46
N ALA A 63 -2.18 8.33 -3.58
CA ALA A 63 -3.02 7.66 -4.52
C ALA A 63 -2.20 6.49 -5.03
N TRP A 64 -2.61 5.30 -4.64
CA TRP A 64 -2.03 4.05 -5.08
C TRP A 64 -1.79 4.15 -6.59
N THR A 65 -0.52 4.21 -6.99
CA THR A 65 -0.19 4.08 -8.41
C THR A 65 -0.73 2.71 -8.80
N PRO A 66 -1.67 2.62 -9.75
CA PRO A 66 -2.05 1.31 -10.24
C PRO A 66 -0.81 0.64 -10.79
N LEU A 67 -0.59 -0.60 -10.34
CA LEU A 67 0.54 -1.40 -10.74
C LEU A 67 0.37 -1.76 -12.22
N GLU A 68 1.08 -1.06 -13.11
CA GLU A 68 1.12 -1.41 -14.53
C GLU A 68 2.02 -2.65 -14.68
N LEU A 69 1.39 -3.81 -14.61
CA LEU A 69 2.05 -5.10 -14.70
C LEU A 69 2.08 -5.62 -16.14
N SER A 70 3.22 -6.14 -16.58
CA SER A 70 3.28 -6.96 -17.79
C SER A 70 2.45 -8.24 -17.63
N GLU A 71 2.09 -8.89 -18.72
CA GLU A 71 1.36 -10.18 -18.69
C GLU A 71 2.13 -11.24 -17.88
N GLU A 72 3.46 -11.29 -18.02
CA GLU A 72 4.33 -12.17 -17.25
C GLU A 72 4.26 -11.88 -15.75
N GLN A 73 4.28 -10.60 -15.36
CA GLN A 73 4.18 -10.21 -13.95
C GLN A 73 2.80 -10.54 -13.37
N GLN A 74 1.73 -10.35 -14.15
CA GLN A 74 0.37 -10.74 -13.73
C GLN A 74 0.24 -12.25 -13.56
N ALA A 75 0.81 -13.03 -14.49
CA ALA A 75 0.83 -14.48 -14.41
C ALA A 75 1.59 -14.97 -13.17
N LEU A 76 2.75 -14.38 -12.87
CA LEU A 76 3.50 -14.69 -11.67
C LEU A 76 2.71 -14.39 -10.39
N LEU A 77 2.11 -13.20 -10.28
CA LEU A 77 1.30 -12.86 -9.10
C LEU A 77 0.09 -13.78 -8.94
N LYS A 78 -0.54 -14.17 -10.05
CA LYS A 78 -1.66 -15.11 -10.04
C LYS A 78 -1.22 -16.50 -9.57
N GLN A 79 -0.10 -17.01 -10.08
CA GLN A 79 0.45 -18.28 -9.64
C GLN A 79 0.71 -18.28 -8.13
N LEU A 80 1.26 -17.19 -7.59
CA LEU A 80 1.49 -17.04 -6.16
C LEU A 80 0.19 -17.05 -5.33
N GLN A 81 -0.89 -16.46 -5.85
CA GLN A 81 -2.22 -16.53 -5.23
C GLN A 81 -2.77 -17.95 -5.22
N ASP A 82 -2.63 -18.66 -6.34
CA ASP A 82 -3.16 -20.03 -6.49
C ASP A 82 -2.41 -21.03 -5.59
N GLU A 83 -1.13 -20.76 -5.29
CA GLU A 83 -0.29 -21.59 -4.42
C GLU A 83 -0.48 -21.32 -2.91
N VAL A 84 -1.11 -20.20 -2.53
CA VAL A 84 -1.29 -19.79 -1.13
C VAL A 84 -2.76 -19.46 -0.88
N THR A 85 -3.48 -20.45 -0.34
CA THR A 85 -4.91 -20.39 -0.10
C THR A 85 -5.28 -20.21 1.38
N THR A 86 -4.34 -20.45 2.30
CA THR A 86 -4.54 -20.27 3.76
C THR A 86 -3.41 -19.46 4.39
N ALA A 87 -3.68 -18.88 5.57
CA ALA A 87 -2.72 -18.05 6.29
C ALA A 87 -1.42 -18.79 6.67
N GLU A 88 -1.52 -20.08 7.00
CA GLU A 88 -0.39 -20.92 7.38
C GLU A 88 0.59 -21.17 6.23
N GLN A 89 0.13 -21.02 4.99
CA GLN A 89 0.96 -21.23 3.79
C GLN A 89 1.79 -20.00 3.41
N ILE A 90 1.46 -18.82 3.96
CA ILE A 90 2.06 -17.54 3.58
C ILE A 90 3.58 -17.53 3.90
N GLU A 91 3.95 -17.70 5.16
CA GLU A 91 5.37 -17.60 5.56
C GLU A 91 6.25 -18.73 4.99
N PRO A 92 5.79 -20.00 4.91
CA PRO A 92 6.55 -21.03 4.19
C PRO A 92 6.81 -20.68 2.72
N LYS A 93 5.90 -19.94 2.07
CA LYS A 93 6.04 -19.57 0.66
C LYS A 93 6.93 -18.34 0.44
N PHE A 94 6.73 -17.30 1.24
CA PHE A 94 7.37 -15.99 1.03
C PHE A 94 8.55 -15.71 1.97
N GLY A 95 8.75 -16.56 2.97
CA GLY A 95 9.65 -16.27 4.08
C GLY A 95 9.01 -15.32 5.11
N PRO A 96 9.81 -14.76 6.03
CA PRO A 96 9.30 -13.85 7.04
C PRO A 96 8.84 -12.51 6.41
N PRO A 97 7.70 -11.95 6.87
CA PRO A 97 7.18 -10.67 6.38
C PRO A 97 8.04 -9.49 6.81
N ASN A 98 8.00 -8.40 6.03
CA ASN A 98 8.62 -7.13 6.41
C ASN A 98 7.83 -6.43 7.54
N ALA A 99 6.51 -6.60 7.56
CA ALA A 99 5.65 -6.12 8.62
C ALA A 99 4.41 -7.01 8.77
N VAL A 100 3.94 -7.14 10.01
CA VAL A 100 2.66 -7.77 10.34
C VAL A 100 1.78 -6.75 11.05
N GLY A 101 0.60 -6.49 10.48
CA GLY A 101 -0.45 -5.71 11.13
C GLY A 101 -1.49 -6.65 11.72
N ASN A 102 -1.77 -6.52 13.01
CA ASN A 102 -2.92 -7.17 13.63
C ASN A 102 -3.98 -6.12 13.87
N LEU A 103 -5.24 -6.42 13.53
CA LEU A 103 -6.34 -5.63 14.01
C LEU A 103 -6.54 -5.97 15.49
N ASN A 104 -5.90 -5.21 16.38
CA ASN A 104 -6.26 -5.26 17.79
C ASN A 104 -7.75 -4.87 17.86
N GLN A 105 -8.58 -5.78 18.37
CA GLN A 105 -9.98 -5.50 18.66
C GLN A 105 -10.07 -4.43 19.76
N GLU A 106 -9.82 -3.17 19.42
CA GLU A 106 -10.39 -2.05 20.16
C GLU A 106 -11.84 -1.82 19.69
N MET A 107 -12.63 -2.90 19.62
CA MET A 107 -14.08 -2.76 19.73
C MET A 107 -14.41 -2.66 21.23
N GLY A 108 -14.01 -1.52 21.79
CA GLY A 108 -14.56 -1.05 23.05
C GLY A 108 -16.07 -0.97 22.92
N SER A 109 -16.77 -1.85 23.63
CA SER A 109 -18.17 -1.74 24.04
C SER A 109 -19.19 -1.32 22.95
N GLY A 110 -19.89 -2.30 22.37
CA GLY A 110 -21.35 -2.17 22.27
C GLY A 110 -22.04 -2.17 20.91
N ARG A 111 -21.34 -2.35 19.78
CA ARG A 111 -22.01 -2.61 18.49
C ARG A 111 -21.38 -3.80 17.77
N GLY A 112 -22.09 -4.93 17.78
CA GLY A 112 -21.77 -6.03 16.88
C GLY A 112 -21.76 -5.52 15.44
N LEU A 113 -20.76 -5.92 14.67
CA LEU A 113 -20.75 -5.64 13.24
C LEU A 113 -21.97 -6.33 12.59
N PRO A 114 -22.53 -5.73 11.52
CA PRO A 114 -23.59 -6.38 10.75
C PRO A 114 -23.21 -7.81 10.37
N GLU A 115 -24.17 -8.72 10.41
CA GLU A 115 -23.99 -10.09 9.96
C GLU A 115 -23.50 -10.11 8.50
N GLY A 116 -22.45 -10.88 8.22
CA GLY A 116 -21.78 -10.88 6.91
C GLY A 116 -20.70 -9.81 6.71
N THR A 117 -20.36 -9.02 7.73
CA THR A 117 -19.22 -8.09 7.63
C THR A 117 -17.90 -8.87 7.59
N VAL A 118 -17.18 -8.73 6.47
CA VAL A 118 -15.83 -9.27 6.30
C VAL A 118 -14.84 -8.32 6.97
N VAL A 119 -14.09 -8.83 7.94
CA VAL A 119 -13.12 -8.04 8.72
C VAL A 119 -11.73 -8.61 8.54
N CYS A 120 -10.79 -7.75 8.18
CA CYS A 120 -9.36 -8.10 8.18
C CYS A 120 -8.88 -8.33 9.61
N GLN A 121 -8.40 -9.54 9.90
CA GLN A 121 -7.84 -9.90 11.21
C GLN A 121 -6.34 -9.61 11.27
N ARG A 122 -5.62 -10.04 10.22
CA ARG A 122 -4.17 -9.92 10.13
C ARG A 122 -3.75 -9.58 8.72
N THR A 123 -2.70 -8.79 8.59
CA THR A 123 -2.09 -8.44 7.31
C THR A 123 -0.59 -8.68 7.35
N TRP A 124 -0.06 -9.40 6.37
CA TRP A 124 1.37 -9.55 6.11
C TRP A 124 1.78 -8.66 4.95
N THR A 125 2.88 -7.92 5.11
CA THR A 125 3.44 -7.04 4.07
C THR A 125 4.82 -7.55 3.65
N TYR A 126 5.00 -7.74 2.35
CA TYR A 126 6.25 -8.17 1.71
C TYR A 126 6.67 -7.15 0.65
N CYS A 127 7.72 -6.38 0.93
CA CYS A 127 8.26 -5.39 0.00
C CYS A 127 9.16 -6.00 -1.09
N TYR A 128 9.64 -7.23 -0.88
CA TYR A 128 10.67 -7.85 -1.72
C TYR A 128 10.36 -9.29 -2.15
N ALA A 129 9.11 -9.75 -1.97
CA ALA A 129 8.69 -11.06 -2.45
C ALA A 129 8.78 -11.19 -3.98
N VAL A 130 8.60 -10.07 -4.69
CA VAL A 130 8.84 -9.94 -6.13
C VAL A 130 9.55 -8.60 -6.39
N PRO A 131 10.35 -8.47 -7.48
CA PRO A 131 11.18 -7.29 -7.68
C PRO A 131 10.42 -6.04 -8.18
N PHE A 132 9.11 -6.14 -8.40
CA PHE A 132 8.30 -5.09 -9.03
C PHE A 132 7.05 -4.69 -8.22
N ALA A 133 6.79 -5.33 -7.08
CA ALA A 133 5.62 -5.06 -6.26
C ALA A 133 5.86 -5.35 -4.78
N THR A 134 5.27 -4.51 -3.93
CA THR A 134 4.93 -4.87 -2.57
C THR A 134 3.66 -5.72 -2.58
N ILE A 135 3.67 -6.84 -1.88
CA ILE A 135 2.54 -7.74 -1.71
C ILE A 135 2.01 -7.58 -0.28
N CYS A 136 0.72 -7.24 -0.15
CA CYS A 136 0.00 -7.27 1.12
C CYS A 136 -1.04 -8.39 1.05
N ILE A 137 -0.97 -9.31 2.01
CA ILE A 137 -1.92 -10.42 2.13
C ILE A 137 -2.68 -10.21 3.43
N SER A 138 -4.01 -10.17 3.36
CA SER A 138 -4.89 -9.98 4.51
C SER A 138 -5.71 -11.24 4.75
N GLU A 139 -5.61 -11.79 5.95
CA GLU A 139 -6.51 -12.83 6.46
C GLU A 139 -7.81 -12.19 6.94
N LEU A 140 -8.91 -12.69 6.42
CA LEU A 140 -10.26 -12.26 6.74
C LEU A 140 -10.87 -13.18 7.80
N ASN A 141 -11.90 -12.70 8.49
CA ASN A 141 -12.58 -13.44 9.57
C ASN A 141 -13.29 -14.72 9.12
N ASP A 142 -13.50 -14.92 7.82
CA ASP A 142 -14.01 -16.17 7.23
C ASP A 142 -12.90 -17.15 6.82
N GLY A 143 -11.63 -16.82 7.13
CA GLY A 143 -10.45 -17.60 6.77
C GLY A 143 -9.97 -17.41 5.34
N SER A 144 -10.67 -16.60 4.53
CA SER A 144 -10.22 -16.28 3.17
C SER A 144 -9.08 -15.27 3.17
N LEU A 145 -8.30 -15.29 2.08
CA LEU A 145 -7.20 -14.35 1.87
C LEU A 145 -7.57 -13.29 0.84
N SER A 146 -7.31 -12.04 1.18
CA SER A 146 -7.38 -10.91 0.25
C SER A 146 -5.96 -10.44 -0.10
N TRP A 147 -5.72 -10.15 -1.37
CA TRP A 147 -4.41 -9.78 -1.89
C TRP A 147 -4.43 -8.38 -2.48
N ILE A 148 -3.48 -7.56 -2.05
CA ILE A 148 -3.28 -6.20 -2.54
C ILE A 148 -1.83 -6.07 -3.01
N TYR A 149 -1.64 -5.47 -4.18
CA TYR A 149 -0.34 -5.20 -4.75
C TYR A 149 -0.11 -3.70 -4.86
N ALA A 150 1.07 -3.24 -4.46
CA ALA A 150 1.48 -1.85 -4.56
C ALA A 150 2.83 -1.74 -5.27
N SER A 151 3.08 -0.61 -5.93
CA SER A 151 4.39 -0.34 -6.53
C SER A 151 5.43 -0.17 -5.43
N ILE A 152 6.65 -0.64 -5.70
CA ILE A 152 7.83 -0.37 -4.87
C ILE A 152 8.29 1.08 -5.09
#